data_AF-V4LAV6-F1
#
_entry.id   AF-V4LAV6-F1
#
_cell.length_a   1.000
_cell.length_b   1.000
_cell.length_c   1.000
_cell.angle_alpha   90.00
_cell.angle_beta   90.00
_cell.angle_gamma   90.00
#
_symmetry.space_group_name_H-M   'P 1'
#
loop_
_entity.id
_entity.type
_entity.pdbx_description
1 polymer ?
#
loop_
_entity_poly.entity_id
_entity_poly.type
_entity_poly.pdbx_seq_one_letter_code
_entity_poly.pdbx_strand_id
1 'polypeptide(L)'
;MDLDMIAANLETIEDRLQELEEEKRDSEHALGRLLQHPPALYPELVGQQMQELRNRIRRLEQRISGLLRAKEALIVSGASRVALAFNRDPPGN
;
A
#
# COMPACT_ATOMS: atom_id res chain seq x y z
N MET A 1 20.97 9.51 -8.17
CA MET A 1 19.51 9.32 -8.17
C MET A 1 18.91 10.70 -8.03
N ASP A 2 18.35 11.20 -9.11
CA ASP A 2 17.94 12.61 -9.20
C ASP A 2 16.56 12.81 -8.60
N LEU A 3 16.21 14.06 -8.25
CA LEU A 3 14.94 14.38 -7.59
C LEU A 3 13.74 13.97 -8.46
N ASP A 4 13.86 14.10 -9.79
CA ASP A 4 12.83 13.66 -10.74
C ASP A 4 12.58 12.15 -10.67
N MET A 5 13.64 11.36 -10.48
CA MET A 5 13.50 9.91 -10.31
C MET A 5 12.89 9.54 -8.96
N ILE A 6 13.12 10.34 -7.92
CA ILE A 6 12.44 10.17 -6.62
C ILE A 6 10.95 10.49 -6.77
N ALA A 7 10.60 11.57 -7.47
CA ALA A 7 9.21 11.95 -7.72
C ALA A 7 8.46 10.87 -8.52
N ALA A 8 9.03 10.39 -9.63
CA ALA A 8 8.42 9.33 -10.44
C ALA A 8 8.23 8.02 -9.66
N ASN A 9 9.19 7.66 -8.81
CA ASN A 9 9.06 6.48 -7.94
C ASN A 9 7.99 6.65 -6.87
N LEU A 10 7.82 7.86 -6.33
CA LEU A 10 6.76 8.16 -5.36
C LEU A 10 5.37 8.05 -6.01
N GLU A 11 5.20 8.64 -7.20
CA GLU A 11 3.96 8.53 -7.98
C GLU A 11 3.60 7.06 -8.26
N THR A 12 4.57 6.26 -8.72
CA THR A 12 4.38 4.82 -8.95
C THR A 12 3.95 4.08 -7.67
N ILE A 13 4.51 4.44 -6.51
CA ILE A 13 4.14 3.83 -5.23
C ILE A 13 2.72 4.27 -4.82
N GLU A 14 2.33 5.52 -5.08
CA GLU A 14 1.00 6.03 -4.77
C GLU A 14 -0.08 5.33 -5.60
N ASP A 15 0.12 5.21 -6.92
CA ASP A 15 -0.77 4.46 -7.80
C ASP A 15 -0.95 3.03 -7.29
N ARG A 16 0.16 2.37 -6.95
CA ARG A 16 0.14 0.99 -6.47
C ARG A 16 -0.53 0.86 -5.10
N LEU A 17 -0.38 1.84 -4.22
CA LEU A 17 -1.08 1.87 -2.94
C LEU A 17 -2.59 1.97 -3.16
N GLN A 18 -3.03 2.85 -4.05
CA GLN A 18 -4.45 2.99 -4.38
C GLN A 18 -5.05 1.67 -4.88
N GLU A 19 -4.40 1.03 -5.87
CA GLU A 19 -4.87 -0.26 -6.40
C GLU A 19 -5.00 -1.33 -5.31
N LEU A 20 -4.03 -1.42 -4.39
CA LEU A 20 -4.04 -2.42 -3.33
C LEU A 20 -5.08 -2.12 -2.25
N GLU A 21 -5.33 -0.85 -1.96
CA GLU A 21 -6.39 -0.43 -1.04
C GLU A 21 -7.78 -0.74 -1.59
N GLU A 22 -7.99 -0.53 -2.90
CA GLU A 22 -9.22 -0.91 -3.59
C GLU A 22 -9.43 -2.43 -3.56
N GLU A 23 -8.40 -3.22 -3.90
CA GLU A 23 -8.47 -4.69 -3.84
C GLU A 23 -8.74 -5.21 -2.42
N LYS A 24 -8.16 -4.55 -1.41
CA LYS A 24 -8.40 -4.87 0.00
C LYS A 24 -9.86 -4.60 0.36
N ARG A 25 -10.38 -3.43 0.00
CA ARG A 25 -11.77 -3.03 0.28
C ARG A 25 -12.77 -3.98 -0.38
N ASP A 26 -12.51 -4.41 -1.61
CA ASP A 26 -13.35 -5.39 -2.30
C ASP A 26 -13.36 -6.75 -1.60
N SER A 27 -12.19 -7.19 -1.11
CA SER A 27 -12.05 -8.43 -0.35
C SER A 27 -12.78 -8.35 1.00
N GLU A 28 -12.69 -7.21 1.69
CA GLU A 28 -13.42 -6.95 2.94
C GLU A 28 -14.93 -6.91 2.73
N HIS A 29 -15.40 -6.26 1.66
CA HIS A 29 -16.81 -6.27 1.28
C HIS A 29 -17.31 -7.68 0.95
N ALA A 30 -16.53 -8.48 0.23
CA ALA A 30 -16.89 -9.87 -0.06
C ALA A 30 -17.00 -10.71 1.22
N LEU A 31 -16.05 -10.57 2.14
CA LEU A 31 -16.09 -11.24 3.43
C LEU A 31 -17.27 -10.79 4.29
N GLY A 32 -17.56 -9.49 4.29
CA GLY A 32 -18.72 -8.90 4.98
C GLY A 32 -20.04 -9.47 4.48
N ARG A 33 -20.19 -9.61 3.15
CA ARG A 33 -21.39 -10.25 2.56
C ARG A 33 -21.57 -11.70 3.02
N LEU A 34 -20.49 -12.49 3.05
CA LEU A 34 -20.56 -13.87 3.52
C LEU A 34 -20.91 -13.98 5.01
N LEU A 35 -20.46 -13.03 5.83
CA LEU A 35 -20.79 -12.97 7.26
C LEU A 35 -22.25 -12.57 7.51
N GLN A 36 -22.76 -11.60 6.75
CA GLN A 36 -24.12 -11.08 6.89
C GLN A 36 -25.16 -12.06 6.31
N HIS A 37 -24.80 -12.72 5.21
CA HIS A 37 -25.69 -13.59 4.45
C HIS A 37 -24.98 -14.91 4.13
N PRO A 38 -24.72 -15.76 5.14
CA PRO A 38 -24.07 -17.04 4.92
C PRO A 38 -24.95 -17.93 4.04
N PRO A 39 -24.41 -18.51 2.95
CA PRO A 39 -25.13 -19.46 2.13
C PRO A 39 -25.62 -20.65 2.97
N ALA A 40 -26.88 -21.03 2.80
CA ALA A 40 -27.48 -22.16 3.52
C ALA A 40 -26.96 -23.54 3.08
N LEU A 41 -26.28 -23.59 1.93
CA LEU A 41 -25.70 -24.80 1.35
C LEU A 41 -24.18 -24.75 1.44
N TYR A 42 -23.57 -25.88 1.80
CA TYR A 42 -22.12 -26.11 1.87
C TYR A 42 -21.37 -25.18 2.85
N PRO A 43 -21.68 -25.25 4.16
CA PRO A 43 -21.02 -24.43 5.18
C PRO A 43 -19.49 -24.61 5.20
N GLU A 44 -18.99 -25.80 4.87
CA GLU A 44 -17.55 -26.06 4.78
C GLU A 44 -16.89 -25.28 3.63
N LEU A 45 -17.55 -25.22 2.46
CA LEU A 45 -17.05 -24.46 1.30
C LEU A 45 -17.09 -22.95 1.59
N VAL A 46 -18.14 -22.47 2.25
CA VAL A 46 -18.23 -21.07 2.70
C VAL A 46 -17.12 -20.75 3.68
N GLY A 47 -16.85 -21.64 4.64
CA GLY A 47 -15.74 -21.49 5.58
C GLY A 47 -14.37 -21.39 4.90
N GLN A 48 -14.13 -22.20 3.87
CA GLN A 48 -12.91 -22.13 3.06
C GLN A 48 -12.79 -20.78 2.34
N GLN A 49 -13.84 -20.34 1.64
CA GLN A 49 -13.85 -19.05 0.94
C GLN A 49 -13.62 -17.87 1.89
N MET A 50 -14.25 -17.88 3.06
CA MET A 50 -14.02 -16.85 4.09
C MET A 50 -12.56 -16.85 4.56
N GLN A 51 -11.96 -18.02 4.73
CA GLN A 51 -10.55 -18.12 5.12
C GLN A 51 -9.62 -17.64 4.01
N GLU A 52 -9.92 -17.93 2.74
CA GLU A 52 -9.19 -17.41 1.60
C GLU A 52 -9.24 -15.89 1.52
N LEU A 53 -10.42 -15.29 1.71
CA LEU A 53 -10.59 -13.84 1.76
C LEU A 53 -9.80 -13.21 2.90
N ARG A 54 -9.85 -13.79 4.11
CA ARG A 54 -9.03 -13.32 5.25
C ARG A 54 -7.53 -13.40 4.95
N ASN A 55 -7.09 -14.49 4.32
CA ASN A 55 -5.70 -14.66 3.93
C ASN A 55 -5.30 -13.63 2.86
N ARG A 56 -6.18 -13.34 1.90
CA ARG A 56 -5.98 -12.30 0.88
C ARG A 56 -5.85 -10.93 1.51
N ILE A 57 -6.77 -10.55 2.40
CA ILE A 57 -6.74 -9.27 3.13
C ILE A 57 -5.41 -9.12 3.87
N ARG A 58 -4.97 -10.13 4.65
CA ARG A 58 -3.68 -10.08 5.36
C ARG A 58 -2.48 -9.87 4.42
N ARG A 59 -2.46 -10.55 3.26
CA ARG A 59 -1.39 -10.36 2.27
C ARG A 59 -1.41 -8.95 1.67
N LEU A 60 -2.59 -8.40 1.41
CA LEU A 60 -2.73 -7.02 0.92
C LEU A 60 -2.26 -6.01 1.97
N GLU A 61 -2.63 -6.17 3.23
CA GLU A 61 -2.16 -5.33 4.34
C GLU A 61 -0.64 -5.35 4.49
N GLN A 62 -0.02 -6.53 4.36
CA GLN A 62 1.44 -6.66 4.38
C GLN A 62 2.10 -5.92 3.22
N ARG A 63 1.54 -6.03 2.00
CA ARG A 63 2.04 -5.34 0.81
C ARG A 63 1.90 -3.82 0.93
N ILE A 64 0.74 -3.34 1.35
CA ILE A 64 0.47 -1.92 1.63
C ILE A 64 1.48 -1.40 2.66
N SER A 65 1.66 -2.10 3.77
CA SER A 65 2.62 -1.73 4.81
C SER A 65 4.06 -1.65 4.29
N GLY A 66 4.45 -2.58 3.41
CA GLY A 66 5.76 -2.57 2.76
C GLY A 66 5.96 -1.36 1.85
N LEU A 67 4.94 -1.03 1.05
CA LEU A 67 4.98 0.15 0.16
C LEU A 67 4.99 1.47 0.93
N LEU A 68 4.23 1.58 2.03
CA LEU A 68 4.26 2.76 2.89
C LEU A 68 5.66 3.00 3.47
N ARG A 69 6.34 1.94 3.92
CA ARG A 69 7.74 2.05 4.38
C ARG A 69 8.70 2.45 3.26
N ALA A 70 8.49 1.93 2.05
CA ALA A 70 9.30 2.31 0.88
C ALA A 70 9.08 3.79 0.52
N LYS A 71 7.83 4.26 0.54
CA LYS A 71 7.46 5.66 0.35
C LYS A 71 8.14 6.56 1.37
N GLU A 72 8.06 6.21 2.66
CA GLU A 72 8.71 6.97 3.74
C GLU A 72 10.23 7.05 3.55
N ALA A 73 10.88 5.93 3.23
CA ALA A 73 12.32 5.89 2.96
C ALA A 73 12.72 6.79 1.76
N LEU A 74 11.90 6.81 0.70
CA LEU A 74 12.13 7.66 -0.46
C LEU A 74 11.97 9.15 -0.12
N ILE A 75 10.94 9.51 0.65
CA ILE A 75 10.73 10.88 1.13
C ILE A 75 11.92 11.36 1.97
N VAL A 76 12.37 10.54 2.93
CA VAL A 76 13.53 10.87 3.79
C VAL A 76 14.81 11.03 2.96
N SER A 77 15.03 10.14 1.99
CA SER A 77 16.17 10.24 1.06
C SER A 77 16.11 11.52 0.21
N GLY A 78 14.93 11.86 -0.32
CA GLY A 78 14.70 13.09 -1.08
C GLY A 78 14.97 14.35 -0.25
N ALA A 79 14.37 14.44 0.93
CA ALA A 79 14.56 15.56 1.86
C ALA A 79 16.04 15.75 2.25
N SER A 80 16.75 14.65 2.54
CA SER A 80 18.16 14.69 2.89
C SER A 80 19.03 15.25 1.76
N ARG A 81 18.72 14.90 0.50
CA ARG A 81 19.43 15.42 -0.67
C ARG A 81 19.19 16.91 -0.88
N VAL A 82 17.94 17.34 -0.72
CA VAL A 82 17.57 18.76 -0.80
C VAL A 82 18.30 19.56 0.27
N ALA A 83 18.30 19.10 1.53
CA ALA A 83 19.02 19.76 2.62
C ALA A 83 20.54 19.84 2.37
N LEU A 84 21.16 18.78 1.85
CA LEU A 84 22.58 18.80 1.48
C LEU A 84 22.89 19.77 0.34
N ALA A 85 22.01 19.89 -0.65
CA ALA A 85 22.17 20.85 -1.75
C ALA A 85 22.12 22.30 -1.22
N PHE A 86 21.14 22.62 -0.37
CA PHE A 86 21.05 23.92 0.29
C PHE A 86 22.27 24.26 1.15
N ASN A 87 22.84 23.27 1.85
CA ASN A 87 24.04 23.48 2.67
C ASN A 87 25.34 23.62 1.85
N ARG A 88 25.37 23.16 0.59
CA ARG A 88 26.55 23.27 -0.28
C ARG A 88 26.65 24.61 -1.01
N ASP A 89 25.52 25.21 -1.38
CA ASP A 89 25.43 26.54 -1.99
C ASP A 89 24.50 27.43 -1.15
N PRO A 90 24.99 28.00 -0.02
CA PRO A 90 24.20 28.93 0.77
C PRO A 90 23.83 30.16 -0.08
N PRO A 91 22.56 30.60 -0.08
CA PRO A 91 22.18 31.79 -0.82
C PRO A 91 22.83 33.03 -0.20
N GLY A 92 23.84 33.57 -0.90
CA GLY A 92 24.46 34.86 -0.64
C GLY A 92 25.74 34.81 0.19
N ASN A 93 26.87 35.13 -0.46
CA ASN A 93 28.00 35.81 0.15
C ASN A 93 28.45 36.93 -0.80
#